data_AF-A0A811GB57-F1
#
_entry.id   AF-A0A811GB57-F1
#
_cell.length_a   1.000
_cell.length_b   1.000
_cell.length_c   1.000
_cell.angle_alpha   90.00
_cell.angle_beta   90.00
_cell.angle_gamma   90.00
#
_symmetry.space_group_name_H-M   'P 1'
#
loop_
_entity.id
_entity.type
_entity.pdbx_description
1 polymer ?
#
loop_
_entity_poly.entity_id
_entity_poly.type
_entity_poly.pdbx_seq_one_letter_code
_entity_poly.pdbx_strand_id
1 'polypeptide(L)' 'MAVHSGLESSGMTHMLSGRAMYDINERWDAGVHTGGLWSNMSSGKRILLGAEVGYLVAVNLWV' A
#
# COMPACT_ATOMS: atom_id res chain seq x y z
N MET A 1 -14.81 31.45 20.90
CA MET A 1 -15.14 31.07 19.51
C MET A 1 -13.84 30.52 18.91
N ALA A 2 -13.65 29.20 18.93
CA ALA A 2 -12.42 28.57 18.45
C ALA A 2 -12.53 28.33 16.95
N VAL A 3 -11.76 29.07 16.16
CA VAL A 3 -11.62 28.81 14.73
C VAL A 3 -10.89 27.49 14.58
N HIS A 4 -11.63 26.42 14.29
CA HIS A 4 -11.04 25.17 13.85
C HIS A 4 -10.72 25.41 12.39
N SER A 5 -9.51 25.90 12.12
CA SER A 5 -9.01 26.02 10.75
C SER A 5 -9.12 24.64 10.13
N GLY A 6 -10.11 24.49 9.26
CA GLY A 6 -10.29 23.32 8.45
C GLY A 6 -8.96 22.97 7.85
N LEU A 7 -8.50 21.76 8.14
CA LEU A 7 -7.42 21.12 7.39
C LEU A 7 -7.96 20.81 5.99
N GLU A 8 -8.39 21.84 5.26
CA GLU A 8 -8.58 21.74 3.81
C GLU A 8 -7.17 21.77 3.21
N SER A 9 -6.50 20.63 3.37
CA SER A 9 -5.22 20.37 2.75
C SER A 9 -5.48 20.13 1.28
N SER A 10 -5.54 21.21 0.49
CA SER A 10 -5.52 21.17 -0.98
C SER A 10 -4.13 20.75 -1.49
N GLY A 11 -3.57 19.68 -0.93
CA GLY A 11 -2.29 19.12 -1.29
C GLY A 11 -2.47 17.98 -2.27
N MET A 12 -2.01 18.15 -3.50
CA MET A 12 -1.88 17.03 -4.44
C MET A 12 -0.95 15.98 -3.80
N THR A 13 -1.50 14.80 -3.53
CA THR A 13 -0.77 13.69 -2.94
C THR A 13 -0.52 12.66 -4.03
N HIS A 14 0.76 12.42 -4.33
CA HIS A 14 1.17 11.39 -5.28
C HIS A 14 1.44 10.11 -4.52
N MET A 15 0.97 9.00 -5.08
CA MET A 15 1.21 7.66 -4.56
C MET A 15 1.81 6.80 -5.66
N LEU A 16 2.91 6.13 -5.33
CA LEU A 16 3.48 5.08 -6.18
C LEU A 16 3.66 3.84 -5.33
N SER A 17 3.10 2.73 -5.80
CA SER A 17 3.22 1.42 -5.17
C SER A 17 3.67 0.37 -6.19
N GLY A 18 4.57 -0.49 -5.76
CA GLY A 18 4.96 -1.70 -6.47
C GLY A 18 4.54 -2.92 -5.66
N ARG A 19 4.18 -3.99 -6.37
CA ARG A 19 4.00 -5.31 -5.78
C ARG A 19 4.80 -6.33 -6.58
N ALA A 20 5.39 -7.28 -5.87
CA ALA A 20 6.03 -8.45 -6.46
C ALA A 20 5.42 -9.69 -5.81
N MET A 21 5.06 -10.67 -6.63
CA MET A 21 4.58 -11.98 -6.19
C MET A 21 5.56 -13.02 -6.68
N TYR A 22 5.87 -13.97 -5.80
CA TYR A 22 6.78 -15.07 -6.07
C TYR A 22 6.09 -16.38 -5.70
N ASP A 23 5.95 -17.22 -6.73
CA ASP A 23 5.47 -18.58 -6.58
C ASP A 23 6.59 -19.41 -5.93
N ILE A 24 6.41 -19.76 -4.65
CA ILE A 24 7.39 -20.55 -3.89
C ILE A 24 7.24 -22.03 -4.28
N ASN A 25 6.00 -22.48 -4.46
CA ASN A 25 5.61 -23.82 -4.91
C ASN A 25 4.15 -23.78 -5.40
N GLU A 26 3.68 -24.88 -6.01
CA GLU A 26 2.29 -25.09 -6.48
C GLU A 26 1.17 -24.76 -5.47
N ARG A 27 1.51 -24.64 -4.18
CA ARG A 27 0.59 -24.46 -3.05
C ARG A 27 0.87 -23.19 -2.22
N TRP A 28 1.99 -22.51 -2.44
CA TRP A 28 2.41 -21.37 -1.63
C TRP A 28 2.86 -20.23 -2.54
N ASP A 29 2.15 -19.12 -2.48
CA ASP A 29 2.56 -17.85 -3.08
C ASP A 29 2.97 -16.89 -1.96
N ALA A 30 4.04 -16.14 -2.17
CA ALA A 30 4.40 -15.04 -1.29
C ALA A 30 4.51 -13.75 -2.09
N GLY A 31 3.85 -12.73 -1.58
CA GLY A 31 3.88 -11.38 -2.11
C GLY A 31 4.62 -10.44 -1.17
N VAL A 32 5.22 -9.42 -1.75
CA VAL A 32 5.59 -8.21 -1.01
C VAL A 32 5.02 -7.01 -1.74
N HIS A 33 4.45 -6.08 -0.99
CA HIS A 33 4.07 -4.78 -1.50
C HIS A 33 4.88 -3.69 -0.83
N THR A 34 5.20 -2.67 -1.60
CA THR A 34 5.88 -1.48 -1.10
C THR A 34 5.34 -0.26 -1.82
N GLY A 35 5.27 0.86 -1.13
CA GLY A 35 4.78 2.09 -1.72
C GLY A 35 5.24 3.32 -0.98
N GLY A 36 5.16 4.44 -1.66
CA GLY A 36 5.45 5.75 -1.09
C GLY A 36 4.30 6.70 -1.41
N LEU A 37 3.88 7.45 -0.39
CA LEU A 37 3.08 8.64 -0.55
C LEU A 37 3.97 9.85 -0.33
N TRP A 38 3.87 10.83 -1.20
CA TRP A 38 4.48 12.15 -1.00
C TRP A 38 3.53 13.22 -1.48
N SER A 39 3.53 14.37 -0.80
CA SER A 39 2.80 15.54 -1.23
C SER A 39 3.77 16.66 -1.55
N ASN A 40 3.45 17.47 -2.55
CA ASN A 40 4.26 18.64 -2.89
C ASN A 40 3.95 19.84 -1.97
N MET A 41 2.80 19.80 -1.28
CA MET A 41 2.33 20.88 -0.41
C MET A 41 2.51 20.58 1.09
N SER A 42 2.66 19.30 1.44
CA SER A 42 2.91 18.85 2.82
C SER A 42 4.21 18.06 2.87
N SER A 43 5.12 18.44 3.77
CA SER A 43 6.47 17.87 3.90
C SER A 43 6.50 16.42 4.42
N GLY A 44 5.36 15.73 4.45
CA GLY A 44 5.23 14.35 4.90
C GLY A 44 5.42 13.35 3.76
N LYS A 45 6.52 12.60 3.80
CA LYS A 45 6.69 11.37 3.00
C LYS A 45 6.31 10.17 3.86
N ARG A 46 5.42 9.32 3.37
CA ARG A 46 5.03 8.07 4.05
C ARG A 46 5.47 6.90 3.20
N ILE A 47 6.09 5.91 3.83
CA ILE A 47 6.48 4.65 3.19
C ILE A 47 5.53 3.58 3.71
N LEU A 48 5.02 2.76 2.79
CA LEU A 48 4.26 1.55 3.08
C LEU A 48 5.13 0.36 2.73
N LEU A 49 5.19 -0.60 3.64
CA LEU A 49 5.86 -1.88 3.44
C LEU A 49 4.92 -2.96 3.96
N GLY A 50 4.67 -3.96 3.14
CA GLY A 50 3.82 -5.08 3.46
C GLY A 50 4.37 -6.35 2.85
N ALA A 51 4.17 -7.46 3.55
CA ALA A 51 4.44 -8.80 3.04
C ALA A 51 3.17 -9.62 3.20
N GLU A 52 2.94 -10.49 2.25
CA GLU A 52 1.73 -11.29 2.07
C GLU A 52 2.21 -12.73 1.86
N VAL A 53 1.60 -13.70 2.52
CA VAL A 53 1.84 -15.12 2.23
C VAL A 53 0.49 -15.81 2.08
N GLY A 54 0.26 -16.36 0.89
CA GLY A 54 -0.96 -17.05 0.52
C GLY A 54 -0.73 -18.56 0.49
N TYR A 55 -1.62 -19.30 1.13
CA TYR A 55 -1.69 -20.74 0.97
C TYR A 55 -2.81 -21.09 -0.03
N LEU A 56 -2.43 -21.63 -1.18
CA LEU A 56 -3.35 -22.15 -2.17
C LEU A 56 -3.89 -23.50 -1.68
N VAL A 57 -5.05 -23.47 -0.99
CA VAL A 57 -5.79 -24.67 -0.59
C VAL A 57 -6.30 -25.43 -1.83
N ALA A 58 -6.54 -24.72 -2.94
CA ALA A 58 -6.81 -25.27 -4.27
C ALA A 58 -6.52 -24.21 -5.35
N VAL A 59 -6.17 -24.65 -6.56
CA VAL A 59 -6.12 -23.81 -7.76
C VAL A 59 -7.51 -23.20 -7.96
N ASN A 60 -7.64 -21.86 -7.96
CA ASN A 60 -8.89 -21.13 -8.20
C ASN A 60 -9.91 -21.04 -7.03
N LEU A 61 -9.52 -20.50 -5.87
CA LEU A 61 -10.49 -19.90 -4.94
C LEU A 61 -9.94 -18.59 -4.35
N TRP A 62 -10.51 -17.48 -4.78
CA TRP A 62 -10.29 -16.15 -4.20
C TRP A 62 -11.41 -15.89 -3.18
N VAL A 63 -11.06 -15.58 -1.93
CA VAL A 63 -11.96 -15.02 -0.91
C VAL A 63 -11.40 -13.68 -0.46
#